data_AF-A0A502YC21-F1
#
_entry.id   AF-A0A502YC21-F1
#
_cell.length_a   1.000
_cell.length_b   1.000
_cell.length_c   1.000
_cell.angle_alpha   90.00
_cell.angle_beta   90.00
_cell.angle_gamma   90.00
#
_symmetry.space_group_name_H-M   'P 1'
#
loop_
_entity.id
_entity.type
_entity.pdbx_description
1 polymer ?
#
loop_
_entity_poly.entity_id
_entity_poly.type
_entity_poly.pdbx_seq_one_letter_code
_entity_poly.pdbx_strand_id
1 'polypeptide(L)'
;MKRLVINLDRSPDRLAHTTAEFSRIGLGFERVAAIDARDHPELMLQRQHPLYAVRRLSGSEIACLHSHRACWTIIAQDDAPYGAVFEDDMVFSAKAGALLADTSWIPADADVVKLETFFHTTVIQRERFSVGGGFSLFRLRKNHIGTGGYLLSRQMARALLEATADVNVAVDSLIFDPAFATSGGKTIYQLVPALCAQEQFVGNRLPSLVEPGREAEWVASGLAGGHRMPALARIRREARRAARQITDLCRLRRQIVVPLAPVEAND
;
A
#
# COMPACT_ATOMS: atom_id res chain seq x y z
N MET A 1 19.12 -3.58 2.64
CA MET A 1 17.99 -2.93 3.34
C MET A 1 17.34 -3.90 4.32
N LYS A 2 16.68 -3.37 5.36
CA LYS A 2 15.76 -4.18 6.19
C LYS A 2 14.51 -4.60 5.41
N ARG A 3 13.97 -5.78 5.73
CA ARG A 3 12.72 -6.32 5.19
C ARG A 3 11.83 -6.64 6.39
N LEU A 4 10.84 -5.79 6.62
CA LEU A 4 9.99 -5.81 7.80
C LEU A 4 8.65 -6.44 7.46
N VAL A 5 8.19 -7.39 8.27
CA VAL A 5 6.87 -8.01 8.14
C VAL A 5 6.03 -7.67 9.35
N ILE A 6 4.87 -7.05 9.12
CA ILE A 6 3.87 -6.75 10.14
C ILE A 6 3.01 -7.99 10.35
N ASN A 7 2.99 -8.52 11.58
CA ASN A 7 2.20 -9.71 11.92
C ASN A 7 1.67 -9.63 13.36
N LEU A 8 0.39 -9.94 13.56
CA LEU A 8 -0.23 -10.02 14.89
C LEU A 8 0.28 -11.25 15.66
N ASP A 9 0.51 -11.11 16.96
CA ASP A 9 0.92 -12.25 17.82
C ASP A 9 -0.11 -13.38 17.85
N ARG A 10 -1.39 -13.05 17.72
CA ARG A 10 -2.48 -14.04 17.64
C ARG A 10 -2.65 -14.71 16.27
N SER A 11 -1.79 -14.42 15.30
CA SER A 11 -1.88 -14.95 13.92
C SER A 11 -0.61 -15.75 13.53
N PRO A 12 -0.31 -16.86 14.23
CA PRO A 12 0.85 -17.68 13.94
C PRO A 12 0.77 -18.39 12.59
N ASP A 13 -0.44 -18.66 12.09
CA ASP A 13 -0.73 -19.22 10.78
C ASP A 13 -0.29 -18.27 9.64
N ARG A 14 -0.59 -16.97 9.77
CA ARG A 14 -0.15 -15.94 8.81
C ARG A 14 1.37 -15.72 8.85
N LEU A 15 1.97 -15.86 10.03
CA LEU A 15 3.44 -15.85 10.17
C LEU A 15 4.08 -17.05 9.47
N ALA A 16 3.50 -18.25 9.60
CA ALA A 16 3.97 -19.45 8.92
C ALA A 16 3.86 -19.30 7.39
N HIS A 17 2.74 -18.77 6.89
CA HIS A 17 2.57 -18.41 5.47
C HIS A 17 3.69 -17.48 4.99
N THR A 18 3.90 -16.36 5.69
CA THR A 18 4.94 -15.39 5.33
C THR A 18 6.34 -16.01 5.38
N THR A 19 6.59 -16.87 6.36
CA THR A 19 7.87 -17.58 6.48
C THR A 19 8.12 -18.50 5.28
N ALA A 20 7.10 -19.23 4.84
CA ALA A 20 7.19 -20.07 3.64
C ALA A 20 7.45 -19.21 2.38
N GLU A 21 6.75 -18.09 2.24
CA GLU A 21 6.88 -17.17 1.10
C GLU A 21 8.26 -16.52 1.01
N PHE A 22 8.81 -16.04 2.14
CA PHE A 22 10.18 -15.50 2.20
C PHE A 22 11.24 -16.57 1.92
N SER A 23 11.04 -17.78 2.47
CA SER A 23 11.93 -18.93 2.21
C SER A 23 11.94 -19.30 0.72
N ARG A 24 10.77 -19.31 0.07
CA ARG A 24 10.61 -19.62 -1.35
C ARG A 24 11.36 -18.64 -2.26
N ILE A 25 11.40 -17.35 -1.89
CA ILE A 25 12.16 -16.33 -2.64
C ILE A 25 13.62 -16.19 -2.17
N GLY A 26 14.08 -17.07 -1.27
CA GLY A 26 15.47 -17.12 -0.81
C GLY A 26 15.91 -15.95 0.07
N LEU A 27 14.98 -15.33 0.81
CA LEU A 27 15.27 -14.17 1.66
C LEU A 27 14.78 -14.38 3.10
N GLY A 28 15.44 -13.74 4.05
CA GLY A 28 14.92 -13.57 5.41
C GLY A 28 14.18 -12.25 5.59
N PHE A 29 13.44 -12.15 6.68
CA PHE A 29 12.76 -10.93 7.12
C PHE A 29 12.90 -10.74 8.63
N GLU A 30 12.61 -9.53 9.08
CA GLU A 30 12.49 -9.15 10.49
C GLU A 30 11.00 -8.96 10.81
N ARG A 31 10.49 -9.73 11.77
CA ARG A 31 9.10 -9.63 12.20
C ARG A 31 8.93 -8.39 13.09
N VAL A 32 7.93 -7.59 12.78
CA VAL A 32 7.44 -6.49 13.60
C VAL A 32 6.08 -6.91 14.16
N ALA A 33 5.98 -6.99 15.48
CA ALA A 33 4.72 -7.30 16.15
C ALA A 33 3.69 -6.22 15.80
N ALA A 34 2.60 -6.63 15.15
CA ALA A 34 1.52 -5.73 14.81
C ALA A 34 0.73 -5.35 16.07
N ILE A 35 0.27 -4.12 16.10
CA ILE A 35 -0.61 -3.63 17.16
C ILE A 35 -2.00 -4.22 16.92
N ASP A 36 -2.54 -4.89 17.95
CA ASP A 36 -3.90 -5.39 17.92
C ASP A 36 -4.87 -4.36 18.47
N ALA A 37 -5.90 -4.02 17.70
CA ALA A 37 -6.94 -3.09 18.15
C ALA A 37 -7.70 -3.60 19.40
N ARG A 38 -7.70 -4.92 19.65
CA ARG A 38 -8.37 -5.54 20.81
C ARG A 38 -7.68 -5.18 22.13
N ASP A 39 -6.37 -5.07 22.09
CA ASP A 39 -5.54 -4.77 23.26
C ASP A 39 -5.37 -3.26 23.47
N HIS A 40 -5.77 -2.46 22.47
CA HIS A 40 -5.58 -1.02 22.41
C HIS A 40 -6.87 -0.24 22.06
N PRO A 41 -7.97 -0.39 22.83
CA PRO A 41 -9.22 0.32 22.58
C PRO A 41 -9.08 1.85 22.67
N GLU A 42 -8.11 2.35 23.43
CA GLU A 42 -7.81 3.78 23.59
C GLU A 42 -7.40 4.47 22.28
N LEU A 43 -6.91 3.73 21.28
CA LEU A 43 -6.55 4.28 19.98
C LEU A 43 -7.74 4.93 19.26
N MET A 44 -8.98 4.52 19.58
CA MET A 44 -10.22 5.13 19.05
C MET A 44 -10.48 6.55 19.56
N LEU A 45 -9.86 6.93 20.67
CA LEU A 45 -9.97 8.25 21.26
C LEU A 45 -9.03 9.26 20.61
N GLN A 46 -8.01 8.79 19.89
CA GLN A 46 -7.09 9.65 19.17
C GLN A 46 -7.78 10.38 18.02
N ARG A 47 -7.29 11.58 17.71
CA ARG A 47 -7.84 12.42 16.65
C ARG A 47 -7.72 11.70 15.30
N GLN A 48 -8.81 11.67 14.55
CA GLN A 48 -8.82 11.19 13.17
C GLN A 48 -8.75 12.36 12.20
N HIS A 49 -8.13 12.14 11.05
CA HIS A 49 -8.03 13.15 10.00
C HIS A 49 -9.43 13.58 9.54
N PRO A 50 -9.68 14.87 9.22
CA PRO A 50 -11.01 15.36 8.83
C PRO A 50 -11.66 14.64 7.64
N LEU A 51 -10.87 13.95 6.81
CA LEU A 51 -11.36 13.06 5.75
C LEU A 51 -12.28 11.94 6.27
N TYR A 52 -12.15 11.56 7.54
CA TYR A 52 -12.93 10.51 8.20
C TYR A 52 -14.04 11.08 9.11
N ALA A 53 -14.47 12.32 8.87
CA ALA A 53 -15.57 12.93 9.61
C ALA A 53 -16.93 12.24 9.38
N VAL A 54 -17.14 11.64 8.19
CA VAL A 54 -18.38 10.93 7.84
C VAL A 54 -18.27 9.43 8.11
N ARG A 55 -17.24 8.79 7.56
CA ARG A 55 -16.88 7.40 7.86
C ARG A 55 -15.66 7.42 8.77
N ARG A 56 -15.86 7.10 10.05
CA ARG A 56 -14.74 6.99 10.99
C ARG A 56 -13.84 5.82 10.62
N LEU A 57 -12.58 5.91 11.01
CA LEU A 57 -11.66 4.78 10.96
C LEU A 57 -12.05 3.77 12.03
N SER A 58 -12.01 2.49 11.65
CA SER A 58 -12.18 1.39 12.60
C SER A 58 -10.95 1.21 13.50
N GLY A 59 -11.13 0.47 14.60
CA GLY A 59 -10.05 -0.03 15.46
C GLY A 59 -8.88 -0.60 14.68
N SER A 60 -9.19 -1.55 13.80
CA SER A 60 -8.20 -2.24 12.97
C SER A 60 -7.48 -1.31 11.99
N GLU A 61 -8.16 -0.32 11.40
CA GLU A 61 -7.51 0.66 10.51
C GLU A 61 -6.50 1.54 11.28
N ILE A 62 -6.82 1.93 12.51
CA ILE A 62 -5.92 2.74 13.34
C ILE A 62 -4.75 1.90 13.85
N ALA A 63 -5.01 0.68 14.33
CA ALA A 63 -3.97 -0.24 14.76
C ALA A 63 -3.01 -0.62 13.61
N CYS A 64 -3.54 -0.75 12.38
CA CYS A 64 -2.75 -0.93 11.18
C CYS A 64 -1.81 0.26 10.92
N LEU A 65 -2.30 1.50 11.00
CA LEU A 65 -1.44 2.70 10.90
C LEU A 65 -0.29 2.66 11.92
N HIS A 66 -0.58 2.38 13.18
CA HIS A 66 0.46 2.34 14.22
C HIS A 66 1.47 1.21 14.01
N SER A 67 1.03 0.07 13.47
CA SER A 67 1.93 -1.03 13.08
C SER A 67 2.89 -0.60 11.96
N HIS A 68 2.41 0.15 10.97
CA HIS A 68 3.30 0.75 9.96
C HIS A 68 4.21 1.83 10.54
N ARG A 69 3.75 2.65 11.48
CA ARG A 69 4.61 3.62 12.20
C ARG A 69 5.75 2.93 12.94
N ALA A 70 5.53 1.75 13.51
CA ALA A 70 6.61 0.96 14.10
C ALA A 70 7.68 0.60 13.05
N CYS A 71 7.26 0.11 11.87
CA CYS A 71 8.17 -0.14 10.75
C CYS A 71 8.91 1.14 10.29
N TRP A 72 8.21 2.27 10.17
CA TRP A 72 8.82 3.53 9.77
C TRP A 72 9.84 4.02 10.80
N THR A 73 9.61 3.80 12.08
CA THR A 73 10.57 4.13 13.14
C THR A 73 11.86 3.36 12.97
N ILE A 74 11.76 2.05 12.71
CA ILE A 74 12.92 1.20 12.41
C ILE A 74 13.67 1.71 11.17
N ILE A 75 12.95 1.99 10.08
CA ILE A 75 13.55 2.50 8.84
C ILE A 75 14.20 3.88 9.04
N ALA A 76 13.58 4.77 9.80
CA ALA A 76 14.06 6.13 10.07
C ALA A 76 15.37 6.14 10.88
N GLN A 77 15.60 5.11 11.70
CA GLN A 77 16.76 4.91 12.55
C GLN A 77 17.86 4.07 11.88
N ASP A 78 17.55 3.35 10.80
CA ASP A 78 18.50 2.52 10.07
C ASP A 78 19.48 3.36 9.21
N ASP A 79 20.65 2.79 8.92
CA ASP A 79 21.65 3.44 8.07
C ASP A 79 21.36 3.25 6.57
N ALA A 80 20.59 2.21 6.20
CA ALA A 80 20.23 1.97 4.82
C ALA A 80 19.34 3.10 4.26
N PRO A 81 19.48 3.44 2.97
CA PRO A 81 18.68 4.51 2.34
C PRO A 81 17.19 4.15 2.23
N TYR A 82 16.87 2.85 2.21
CA TYR A 82 15.52 2.30 2.06
C TYR A 82 15.29 1.14 3.02
N GLY A 83 14.03 0.91 3.37
CA GLY A 83 13.54 -0.32 3.96
C GLY A 83 12.29 -0.83 3.24
N ALA A 84 12.07 -2.14 3.28
CA ALA A 84 10.89 -2.78 2.74
C ALA A 84 9.90 -3.11 3.87
N VAL A 85 8.62 -2.86 3.66
CA VAL A 85 7.53 -3.18 4.60
C VAL A 85 6.53 -4.09 3.89
N PHE A 86 6.16 -5.18 4.55
CA PHE A 86 5.17 -6.14 4.09
C PHE A 86 4.14 -6.46 5.18
N GLU A 87 2.91 -6.77 4.77
CA GLU A 87 1.91 -7.43 5.62
C GLU A 87 2.13 -8.96 5.57
N ASP A 88 1.50 -9.68 6.48
CA ASP A 88 1.67 -11.13 6.72
C ASP A 88 0.78 -12.04 5.86
N ASP A 89 0.09 -11.47 4.88
CA ASP A 89 -0.73 -12.20 3.89
C ASP A 89 -0.23 -11.99 2.45
N MET A 90 1.05 -11.66 2.28
CA MET A 90 1.61 -11.44 0.95
C MET A 90 1.97 -12.73 0.22
N VAL A 91 1.73 -12.75 -1.09
CA VAL A 91 2.29 -13.72 -2.04
C VAL A 91 3.25 -13.00 -2.98
N PHE A 92 4.45 -13.54 -3.16
CA PHE A 92 5.50 -12.95 -3.98
C PHE A 92 5.59 -13.55 -5.38
N SER A 93 6.10 -12.77 -6.32
CA SER A 93 6.62 -13.31 -7.58
C SER A 93 7.85 -14.17 -7.32
N ALA A 94 8.08 -15.19 -8.17
CA ALA A 94 9.32 -15.97 -8.19
C ALA A 94 10.58 -15.10 -8.33
N LYS A 95 10.45 -13.90 -8.90
CA LYS A 95 11.57 -12.95 -9.10
C LYS A 95 11.74 -11.96 -7.95
N ALA A 96 10.93 -12.03 -6.88
CA ALA A 96 10.98 -11.09 -5.78
C ALA A 96 12.32 -11.09 -5.04
N GLY A 97 12.94 -12.26 -4.88
CA GLY A 97 14.24 -12.42 -4.22
C GLY A 97 15.31 -11.51 -4.82
N ALA A 98 15.42 -11.50 -6.16
CA ALA A 98 16.41 -10.70 -6.87
C ALA A 98 16.23 -9.19 -6.67
N LEU A 99 14.98 -8.70 -6.70
CA LEU A 99 14.70 -7.27 -6.53
C LEU A 99 14.80 -6.81 -5.08
N LEU A 100 14.50 -7.67 -4.10
CA LEU A 100 14.54 -7.31 -2.68
C LEU A 100 15.93 -7.48 -2.05
N ALA A 101 16.84 -8.17 -2.73
CA ALA A 101 18.24 -8.32 -2.31
C ALA A 101 19.09 -7.06 -2.60
N ASP A 102 18.68 -6.22 -3.55
CA ASP A 102 19.44 -5.06 -4.02
C ASP A 102 18.55 -3.80 -4.09
N THR A 103 19.12 -2.64 -3.77
CA THR A 103 18.47 -1.33 -3.87
C THR A 103 18.98 -0.50 -5.05
N SER A 104 19.96 -0.97 -5.81
CA SER A 104 20.60 -0.23 -6.90
C SER A 104 19.65 0.19 -8.03
N TRP A 105 18.54 -0.54 -8.20
CA TRP A 105 17.52 -0.25 -9.20
C TRP A 105 16.54 0.85 -8.78
N ILE A 106 16.54 1.25 -7.51
CA ILE A 106 15.61 2.24 -6.97
C ILE A 106 16.08 3.64 -7.41
N PRO A 107 15.22 4.44 -8.08
CA PRO A 107 15.56 5.82 -8.44
C PRO A 107 15.94 6.64 -7.21
N ALA A 108 16.97 7.47 -7.31
CA ALA A 108 17.46 8.27 -6.18
C ALA A 108 16.43 9.27 -5.64
N ASP A 109 15.45 9.69 -6.46
CA ASP A 109 14.35 10.56 -6.07
C ASP A 109 13.14 9.78 -5.52
N ALA A 110 13.19 8.45 -5.43
CA ALA A 110 12.09 7.64 -4.93
C ALA A 110 11.91 7.83 -3.43
N ASP A 111 10.76 8.36 -3.02
CA ASP A 111 10.34 8.35 -1.62
C ASP A 111 9.64 7.03 -1.27
N VAL A 112 8.84 6.53 -2.20
CA VAL A 112 8.07 5.30 -2.06
C VAL A 112 8.11 4.52 -3.36
N VAL A 113 8.34 3.21 -3.27
CA VAL A 113 8.09 2.28 -4.38
C VAL A 113 7.01 1.29 -3.97
N LYS A 114 5.84 1.38 -4.60
CA LYS A 114 4.77 0.40 -4.42
C LYS A 114 5.16 -0.90 -5.13
N LEU A 115 5.25 -1.98 -4.36
CA LEU A 115 5.62 -3.31 -4.85
C LEU A 115 4.39 -4.17 -5.12
N GLU A 116 3.29 -3.91 -4.43
CA GLU A 116 2.09 -4.73 -4.58
C GLU A 116 1.20 -4.32 -5.77
N THR A 117 0.28 -5.22 -6.11
CA THR A 117 -0.96 -4.88 -6.81
C THR A 117 -2.16 -5.32 -5.96
N PHE A 118 -3.19 -4.47 -5.96
CA PHE A 118 -4.51 -4.79 -5.41
C PHE A 118 -5.52 -5.11 -6.53
N PHE A 119 -5.04 -5.26 -7.78
CA PHE A 119 -5.85 -5.48 -8.98
C PHE A 119 -6.92 -4.40 -9.27
N HIS A 120 -6.76 -3.22 -8.66
CA HIS A 120 -7.59 -2.05 -8.94
C HIS A 120 -6.96 -1.14 -10.00
N THR A 121 -7.79 -0.39 -10.70
CA THR A 121 -7.32 0.58 -11.70
C THR A 121 -6.65 1.78 -11.02
N THR A 122 -5.44 2.13 -11.46
CA THR A 122 -4.74 3.37 -11.09
C THR A 122 -4.26 4.14 -12.33
N VAL A 123 -3.61 5.28 -12.14
CA VAL A 123 -3.03 6.12 -13.20
C VAL A 123 -1.53 6.28 -12.97
N ILE A 124 -0.75 5.90 -13.97
CA ILE A 124 0.71 6.04 -13.99
C ILE A 124 1.15 6.98 -15.11
N GLN A 125 2.33 7.59 -14.97
CA GLN A 125 3.01 8.24 -16.09
C GLN A 125 3.42 7.21 -17.15
N ARG A 126 3.50 7.61 -18.42
CA ARG A 126 3.95 6.74 -19.53
C ARG A 126 5.45 6.54 -19.55
N GLU A 127 6.20 7.52 -19.05
CA GLU A 127 7.64 7.41 -18.88
C GLU A 127 8.01 6.18 -18.05
N ARG A 128 8.93 5.39 -18.58
CA ARG A 128 9.31 4.08 -18.08
C ARG A 128 10.76 4.13 -17.63
N PHE A 129 11.01 3.67 -16.40
CA PHE A 129 12.36 3.45 -15.89
C PHE A 129 12.59 1.94 -15.81
N SER A 130 13.62 1.44 -16.48
CA SER A 130 13.93 0.00 -16.49
C SER A 130 14.59 -0.42 -15.18
N VAL A 131 14.10 -1.51 -14.58
CA VAL A 131 14.65 -2.09 -13.34
C VAL A 131 15.49 -3.35 -13.61
N GLY A 132 15.23 -4.04 -14.73
CA GLY A 132 15.76 -5.38 -15.00
C GLY A 132 14.78 -6.49 -14.61
N GLY A 133 15.07 -7.74 -15.00
CA GLY A 133 14.23 -8.91 -14.65
C GLY A 133 12.82 -8.94 -15.29
N GLY A 134 12.52 -8.01 -16.20
CA GLY A 134 11.19 -7.79 -16.77
C GLY A 134 10.36 -6.74 -16.02
N PHE A 135 10.91 -6.09 -14.99
CA PHE A 135 10.25 -5.05 -14.21
C PHE A 135 10.57 -3.65 -14.71
N SER A 136 9.66 -2.72 -14.45
CA SER A 136 9.86 -1.30 -14.71
C SER A 136 9.09 -0.44 -13.72
N LEU A 137 9.62 0.75 -13.47
CA LEU A 137 8.98 1.75 -12.63
C LEU A 137 8.27 2.80 -13.48
N PHE A 138 7.13 3.24 -12.96
CA PHE A 138 6.37 4.34 -13.50
C PHE A 138 5.95 5.26 -12.36
N ARG A 139 6.02 6.57 -12.56
CA ARG A 139 5.52 7.53 -11.57
C ARG A 139 4.02 7.32 -11.33
N LEU A 140 3.62 7.13 -10.07
CA LEU A 140 2.22 7.02 -9.69
C LEU A 140 1.59 8.42 -9.67
N ARG A 141 0.45 8.60 -10.35
CA ARG A 141 -0.23 9.90 -10.50
C ARG A 141 -1.65 9.92 -9.93
N LYS A 142 -2.15 8.79 -9.46
CA LYS A 142 -3.41 8.66 -8.73
C LYS A 142 -3.25 7.56 -7.67
N ASN A 143 -4.01 7.67 -6.58
CA ASN A 143 -4.01 6.66 -5.53
C ASN A 143 -4.17 5.24 -6.09
N HIS A 144 -3.38 4.31 -5.54
CA HIS A 144 -3.49 2.88 -5.78
C HIS A 144 -3.64 2.21 -4.40
N ILE A 145 -4.84 1.73 -4.10
CA ILE A 145 -5.20 1.17 -2.79
C ILE A 145 -4.33 -0.04 -2.42
N GLY A 146 -4.27 -0.31 -1.12
CA GLY A 146 -3.49 -1.39 -0.51
C GLY A 146 -2.09 -0.95 -0.04
N THR A 147 -1.60 -1.59 1.02
CA THR A 147 -0.33 -1.29 1.70
C THR A 147 0.45 -2.54 2.08
N GLY A 148 0.08 -3.67 1.51
CA GLY A 148 0.65 -4.98 1.81
C GLY A 148 2.11 -5.13 1.41
N GLY A 149 2.63 -4.34 0.46
CA GLY A 149 4.05 -4.39 0.11
C GLY A 149 4.62 -3.13 -0.55
N TYR A 150 5.64 -2.53 0.07
CA TYR A 150 6.32 -1.34 -0.47
C TYR A 150 7.75 -1.13 0.05
N LEU A 151 8.51 -0.32 -0.68
CA LEU A 151 9.76 0.27 -0.23
C LEU A 151 9.54 1.72 0.19
N LEU A 152 10.23 2.13 1.24
CA LEU A 152 10.15 3.47 1.81
C LEU A 152 11.55 4.01 2.02
N SER A 153 11.79 5.24 1.54
CA SER A 153 13.04 5.94 1.81
C SER A 153 13.13 6.30 3.29
N ARG A 154 14.34 6.33 3.85
CA ARG A 154 14.58 6.75 5.24
C ARG A 154 14.04 8.15 5.52
N GLN A 155 14.16 9.06 4.56
CA GLN A 155 13.66 10.43 4.70
C GLN A 155 12.13 10.46 4.73
N MET A 156 11.49 9.69 3.84
CA MET A 156 10.03 9.59 3.81
C MET A 156 9.49 8.91 5.07
N ALA A 157 10.19 7.92 5.64
CA ALA A 157 9.81 7.32 6.91
C ALA A 157 9.72 8.37 8.04
N ARG A 158 10.71 9.27 8.13
CA ARG A 158 10.70 10.39 9.10
C ARG A 158 9.53 11.36 8.85
N ALA A 159 9.31 11.75 7.59
CA ALA A 159 8.23 12.67 7.25
C ALA A 159 6.83 12.05 7.46
N LEU A 160 6.66 10.74 7.27
CA LEU A 160 5.40 10.06 7.59
C LEU A 160 5.15 9.98 9.10
N LEU A 161 6.20 9.74 9.90
CA LEU A 161 6.11 9.75 11.36
C LEU A 161 5.68 11.11 11.90
N GLU A 162 6.25 12.19 11.37
CA GLU A 162 5.87 13.57 11.72
C GLU A 162 4.42 13.87 11.28
N ALA A 163 4.07 13.57 10.04
CA ALA A 163 2.73 13.85 9.49
C ALA A 163 1.60 13.10 10.20
N THR A 164 1.91 12.03 10.93
CA THR A 164 0.93 11.18 11.63
C THR A 164 1.15 11.15 13.15
N ALA A 165 1.90 12.10 13.71
CA ALA A 165 2.19 12.15 15.14
C ALA A 165 0.90 12.30 15.99
N ASP A 166 -0.01 13.19 15.56
CA ASP A 166 -1.21 13.57 16.32
C ASP A 166 -2.52 13.29 15.58
N VAL A 167 -2.47 12.54 14.48
CA VAL A 167 -3.64 12.29 13.64
C VAL A 167 -3.63 10.91 12.99
N ASN A 168 -4.76 10.23 13.11
CA ASN A 168 -4.99 8.93 12.47
C ASN A 168 -5.59 9.11 11.07
N VAL A 169 -4.99 8.41 10.11
CA VAL A 169 -5.39 8.32 8.71
C VAL A 169 -5.20 6.88 8.27
N ALA A 170 -6.08 6.36 7.41
CA ALA A 170 -5.87 5.02 6.87
C ALA A 170 -4.55 5.01 6.08
N VAL A 171 -3.69 4.04 6.35
CA VAL A 171 -2.34 3.98 5.79
C VAL A 171 -2.35 3.91 4.25
N ASP A 172 -3.36 3.25 3.68
CA ASP A 172 -3.59 3.13 2.22
C ASP A 172 -3.79 4.49 1.55
N SER A 173 -4.45 5.41 2.25
CA SER A 173 -4.77 6.76 1.80
C SER A 173 -3.60 7.72 2.02
N LEU A 174 -2.70 7.39 2.93
CA LEU A 174 -1.55 8.23 3.30
C LEU A 174 -0.35 8.03 2.35
N ILE A 175 0.06 6.77 2.16
CA ILE A 175 1.33 6.45 1.48
C ILE A 175 1.20 6.61 -0.04
N PHE A 176 0.11 6.11 -0.61
CA PHE A 176 -0.03 6.00 -2.06
C PHE A 176 -0.93 7.04 -2.71
N ASP A 177 -1.45 8.00 -1.93
CA ASP A 177 -2.11 9.18 -2.49
C ASP A 177 -1.08 10.30 -2.74
N PRO A 178 -0.77 10.64 -4.02
CA PRO A 178 0.12 11.76 -4.32
C PRO A 178 -0.43 13.11 -3.87
N ALA A 179 -1.74 13.22 -3.61
CA ALA A 179 -2.40 14.45 -3.18
C ALA A 179 -2.38 14.63 -1.64
N PHE A 180 -2.09 13.57 -0.88
CA PHE A 180 -1.97 13.72 0.57
C PHE A 180 -0.73 14.56 0.90
N ALA A 181 -0.90 15.66 1.62
CA ALA A 181 0.20 16.58 1.89
C ALA A 181 1.25 15.97 2.84
N THR A 182 2.51 16.14 2.49
CA THR A 182 3.68 15.91 3.35
C THR A 182 4.59 17.13 3.21
N SER A 183 5.45 17.38 4.19
CA SER A 183 6.27 18.60 4.31
C SER A 183 7.13 18.93 3.07
N GLY A 184 7.40 17.95 2.19
CA GLY A 184 8.15 18.13 0.93
C GLY A 184 7.49 17.54 -0.32
N GLY A 185 6.22 17.13 -0.25
CA GLY A 185 5.59 16.30 -1.31
C GLY A 185 6.07 14.85 -1.27
N LYS A 186 5.66 14.03 -2.25
CA LYS A 186 6.05 12.63 -2.37
C LYS A 186 6.31 12.23 -3.81
N THR A 187 7.44 11.57 -4.02
CA THR A 187 7.73 10.85 -5.25
C THR A 187 7.42 9.37 -5.08
N ILE A 188 6.27 8.98 -5.62
CA ILE A 188 5.78 7.61 -5.57
C ILE A 188 5.98 6.96 -6.94
N TYR A 189 6.61 5.79 -6.93
CA TYR A 189 6.71 4.91 -8.09
C TYR A 189 5.87 3.66 -7.89
N GLN A 190 5.31 3.14 -8.98
CA GLN A 190 4.69 1.83 -9.06
C GLN A 190 5.61 0.90 -9.85
N LEU A 191 5.94 -0.26 -9.26
CA LEU A 191 6.60 -1.35 -9.97
C LEU A 191 5.58 -2.08 -10.84
N VAL A 192 5.92 -2.30 -12.11
CA VAL A 192 5.08 -2.99 -13.10
C VAL A 192 5.93 -4.03 -13.86
N PRO A 193 5.52 -5.31 -13.88
CA PRO A 193 4.47 -5.91 -13.05
C PRO A 193 4.74 -5.74 -11.54
N ALA A 194 3.72 -5.89 -10.71
CA ALA A 194 3.85 -5.89 -9.26
C ALA A 194 4.67 -7.11 -8.80
N LEU A 195 5.43 -6.91 -7.73
CA LEU A 195 6.27 -7.94 -7.11
C LEU A 195 5.48 -8.89 -6.20
N CYS A 196 4.35 -8.42 -5.68
CA CYS A 196 3.54 -9.17 -4.72
C CYS A 196 2.06 -8.77 -4.80
N ALA A 197 1.20 -9.59 -4.21
CA ALA A 197 -0.22 -9.31 -4.02
C ALA A 197 -0.68 -9.98 -2.72
N GLN A 198 -1.77 -9.49 -2.12
CA GLN A 198 -2.34 -10.12 -0.94
C GLN A 198 -3.01 -11.45 -1.30
N GLU A 199 -2.94 -12.40 -0.38
CA GLU A 199 -3.34 -13.79 -0.62
C GLU A 199 -4.85 -13.93 -0.86
N GLN A 200 -5.66 -13.02 -0.32
CA GLN A 200 -7.09 -12.94 -0.63
C GLN A 200 -7.40 -12.80 -2.14
N PHE A 201 -6.47 -12.23 -2.93
CA PHE A 201 -6.65 -12.06 -4.37
C PHE A 201 -6.00 -13.15 -5.23
N VAL A 202 -5.19 -14.02 -4.64
CA VAL A 202 -4.45 -15.05 -5.37
C VAL A 202 -4.99 -16.43 -5.01
N GLY A 203 -4.74 -16.92 -3.79
CA GLY A 203 -5.24 -18.22 -3.33
C GLY A 203 -6.54 -18.17 -2.52
N ASN A 204 -6.98 -16.98 -2.10
CA ASN A 204 -8.15 -16.76 -1.25
C ASN A 204 -8.13 -17.57 0.07
N ARG A 205 -6.94 -17.79 0.63
CA ARG A 205 -6.72 -18.57 1.86
C ARG A 205 -6.67 -17.71 3.13
N LEU A 206 -6.20 -16.47 3.01
CA LEU A 206 -6.04 -15.54 4.12
C LEU A 206 -6.94 -14.32 3.89
N PRO A 207 -8.11 -14.23 4.55
CA PRO A 207 -8.98 -13.06 4.43
C PRO A 207 -8.38 -11.84 5.15
N SER A 208 -8.76 -10.65 4.69
CA SER A 208 -8.37 -9.40 5.36
C SER A 208 -8.85 -9.35 6.82
N LEU A 209 -7.93 -9.03 7.73
CA LEU A 209 -8.24 -8.82 9.15
C LEU A 209 -8.73 -7.39 9.46
N VAL A 210 -8.61 -6.46 8.50
CA VAL A 210 -9.02 -5.05 8.64
C VAL A 210 -10.40 -4.80 8.04
N GLU A 211 -10.74 -5.50 6.95
CA GLU A 211 -11.96 -5.26 6.17
C GLU A 211 -13.26 -5.38 6.98
N PRO A 212 -13.45 -6.37 7.88
CA PRO A 212 -14.69 -6.48 8.65
C PRO A 212 -14.97 -5.23 9.52
N GLY A 213 -13.92 -4.65 10.12
CA GLY A 213 -14.06 -3.42 10.92
C GLY A 213 -14.37 -2.21 10.04
N ARG A 214 -13.73 -2.12 8.87
CA ARG A 214 -14.00 -1.07 7.88
C ARG A 214 -15.43 -1.13 7.36
N GLU A 215 -15.94 -2.32 7.06
CA GLU A 215 -17.32 -2.52 6.60
C GLU A 215 -18.33 -2.11 7.67
N ALA A 216 -18.09 -2.46 8.93
CA ALA A 216 -18.95 -2.06 10.04
C ALA A 216 -19.05 -0.52 10.17
N GLU A 217 -17.93 0.20 10.08
CA GLU A 217 -17.92 1.67 10.07
C GLU A 217 -18.59 2.26 8.84
N TRP A 218 -18.45 1.61 7.68
CA TRP A 218 -19.12 2.03 6.45
C TRP A 218 -20.65 1.90 6.57
N VAL A 219 -21.14 0.79 7.13
CA VAL A 219 -22.57 0.60 7.43
C VAL A 219 -23.04 1.64 8.45
N ALA A 220 -22.31 1.83 9.54
CA ALA A 220 -22.64 2.79 10.60
C ALA A 220 -22.71 4.24 10.08
N SER A 221 -21.88 4.61 9.10
CA SER A 221 -21.89 5.93 8.48
C SER A 221 -23.14 6.23 7.63
N GLY A 222 -23.97 5.21 7.35
CA GLY A 222 -25.13 5.34 6.45
C GLY A 222 -24.77 5.41 4.97
N LEU A 223 -23.49 5.36 4.61
CA LEU A 223 -23.00 5.37 3.23
C LEU A 223 -23.25 4.05 2.47
N ALA A 224 -23.60 2.97 3.19
CA ALA A 224 -23.95 1.68 2.59
C ALA A 224 -25.27 1.73 1.77
N GLY A 225 -26.10 2.75 1.98
CA GLY A 225 -27.32 2.97 1.22
C GLY A 225 -27.04 3.45 -0.22
N GLY A 226 -27.23 2.56 -1.19
CA GLY A 226 -27.05 2.89 -2.61
C GLY A 226 -28.00 4.00 -3.08
N HIS A 227 -27.47 5.20 -3.30
CA HIS A 227 -28.23 6.24 -4.01
C HIS A 227 -28.26 5.92 -5.50
N ARG A 228 -29.47 5.73 -6.05
CA ARG A 228 -29.66 5.68 -7.51
C ARG A 228 -29.24 7.03 -8.10
N MET A 229 -28.15 7.02 -8.87
CA MET A 229 -27.66 8.20 -9.57
C MET A 229 -28.71 8.72 -10.57
N PRO A 230 -29.12 9.99 -10.50
CA PRO A 230 -29.98 10.61 -11.50
C PRO A 230 -29.34 10.54 -12.90
N ALA A 231 -30.16 10.44 -13.96
CA ALA A 231 -29.68 10.30 -15.34
C ALA A 231 -28.71 11.43 -15.77
N LEU A 232 -28.98 12.67 -15.36
CA LEU A 232 -28.10 13.83 -15.58
C LEU A 232 -26.73 13.67 -14.89
N ALA A 233 -26.70 13.06 -13.71
CA ALA A 233 -25.44 12.76 -13.01
C ALA A 233 -24.63 11.70 -13.78
N ARG A 234 -25.31 10.74 -14.43
CA ARG A 234 -24.66 9.75 -15.30
C ARG A 234 -23.99 10.40 -16.51
N ILE A 235 -24.71 11.30 -17.21
CA ILE A 235 -24.16 12.03 -18.38
C ILE A 235 -22.97 12.90 -17.95
N ARG A 236 -23.10 13.68 -16.88
CA ARG A 236 -21.99 14.48 -16.33
C ARG A 236 -20.78 13.63 -15.96
N ARG A 237 -20.99 12.43 -15.41
CA ARG A 237 -19.91 11.50 -15.08
C ARG A 237 -19.15 11.02 -16.31
N GLU A 238 -19.86 10.66 -17.38
CA GLU A 238 -19.22 10.24 -18.63
C GLU A 238 -18.48 11.41 -19.31
N ALA A 239 -19.05 12.62 -19.34
CA ALA A 239 -18.36 13.81 -19.85
C ALA A 239 -17.05 14.10 -19.05
N ARG A 240 -17.11 14.01 -17.71
CA ARG A 240 -15.91 14.11 -16.86
C ARG A 240 -14.92 12.97 -17.11
N ARG A 241 -15.38 11.77 -17.47
CA ARG A 241 -14.52 10.64 -17.83
C ARG A 241 -13.76 10.94 -19.11
N ALA A 242 -14.44 11.39 -20.16
CA ALA A 242 -13.81 11.79 -21.43
C ALA A 242 -12.81 12.93 -21.24
N ALA A 243 -13.18 13.99 -20.51
CA ALA A 243 -12.27 15.09 -20.19
C ALA A 243 -11.03 14.63 -19.41
N ARG A 244 -11.19 13.69 -18.47
CA ARG A 244 -10.06 13.08 -17.75
C ARG A 244 -9.16 12.26 -18.67
N GLN A 245 -9.72 11.46 -19.58
CA GLN A 245 -8.93 10.71 -20.56
C GLN A 245 -8.12 11.62 -21.48
N ILE A 246 -8.69 12.74 -21.93
CA ILE A 246 -7.97 13.77 -22.70
C ILE A 246 -6.87 14.39 -21.85
N THR A 247 -7.17 14.78 -20.61
CA THR A 247 -6.19 15.35 -19.69
C THR A 247 -5.04 14.39 -19.42
N ASP A 248 -5.33 13.11 -19.20
CA ASP A 248 -4.34 12.07 -19.00
C ASP A 248 -3.50 11.87 -20.27
N LEU A 249 -4.12 11.88 -21.46
CA LEU A 249 -3.40 11.82 -22.73
C LEU A 249 -2.39 12.97 -22.87
N CYS A 250 -2.85 14.22 -22.66
CA CYS A 250 -2.03 15.43 -22.74
C CYS A 250 -0.89 15.43 -21.71
N ARG A 251 -1.12 14.83 -20.55
CA ARG A 251 -0.12 14.71 -19.46
C ARG A 251 0.74 13.45 -19.56
N LEU A 252 0.67 12.72 -20.68
CA LEU A 252 1.36 11.44 -20.89
C LEU A 252 1.13 10.45 -19.74
N ARG A 253 -0.12 10.33 -19.30
CA ARG A 253 -0.58 9.38 -18.28
C ARG A 253 -1.38 8.26 -18.93
N ARG A 254 -1.43 7.11 -18.27
CA ARG A 254 -2.30 6.00 -18.67
C ARG A 254 -2.95 5.35 -17.46
N GLN A 255 -4.18 4.88 -17.66
CA GLN A 255 -4.86 4.00 -16.71
C GLN A 255 -4.35 2.57 -16.89
N ILE A 256 -4.18 1.86 -15.78
CA ILE A 256 -3.70 0.48 -15.77
C ILE A 256 -4.28 -0.27 -14.56
N VAL A 257 -4.56 -1.55 -14.74
CA VAL A 257 -4.61 -2.52 -13.64
C VAL A 257 -3.23 -3.16 -13.61
N VAL A 258 -2.49 -2.99 -12.51
CA VAL A 258 -1.11 -3.48 -12.43
C VAL A 258 -1.15 -5.01 -12.36
N PRO A 259 -0.54 -5.73 -13.33
CA PRO A 259 -0.50 -7.19 -13.27
C PRO A 259 0.48 -7.66 -12.19
N LEU A 260 0.22 -8.80 -11.59
CA LEU A 260 1.18 -9.50 -10.72
C LEU A 260 2.20 -10.25 -11.60
N ALA A 261 3.48 -10.18 -11.25
CA ALA A 261 4.51 -10.98 -11.91
C ALA A 261 4.34 -12.46 -11.53
N PRO A 262 4.75 -13.43 -12.40
CA PRO A 262 4.55 -14.85 -12.14
C PRO A 262 5.04 -15.28 -10.75
N VAL A 263 4.18 -16.01 -10.04
CA VAL A 263 4.46 -16.54 -8.69
C VAL A 263 5.40 -17.74 -8.76
N GLU A 264 5.25 -18.57 -9.80
CA GLU A 264 6.11 -19.70 -10.12
C GLU A 264 7.21 -19.29 -11.10
N ALA A 265 8.37 -19.93 -11.00
CA ALA A 265 9.41 -19.80 -12.01
C ALA A 265 8.93 -20.56 -13.26
N ASN A 266 8.95 -19.91 -14.42
CA ASN A 266 8.86 -20.66 -15.67
C ASN A 266 10.22 -21.31 -15.90
N ASP A 267 10.24 -22.64 -15.97
CA ASP A 267 11.40 -23.45 -16.38
C ASP A 267 11.94 -23.05 -17.76
#